data_AF-A0A423TWM4-F1
#
_entry.id   AF-A0A423TWM4-F1
#
_cell.length_a   1.000
_cell.length_b   1.000
_cell.length_c   1.000
_cell.angle_alpha   90.00
_cell.angle_beta   90.00
_cell.angle_gamma   90.00
#
_symmetry.space_group_name_H-M   'P 1'
#
loop_
_entity.id
_entity.type
_entity.pdbx_description
1 polymer ?
#
loop_
_entity_poly.entity_id
_entity_poly.type
_entity_poly.pdbx_seq_one_letter_code
_entity_poly.pdbx_strand_id
1 'polypeptide(L)'
;MASKQRDYDQEKEAIKRFLAEFHTVGDDGRKSFKYATQLVELAHREQVSLTIEIEDVAEFDPDMAEAIAEQQTLLNLVSEAVYEMLPDYKQRETVARDALDVYIEHRLMMEQRTRQPGDVRDIRNRYPPELIRRYEVYFKAPSAQKPVAIRNVKASHIGKLVLVRGIVTRCTEVKPMMQVATYTCDQCGAETYQPTRGSKFIKFQEIKVQEHSDQVPVGNIPRSLTVMCRGEQTRLCQPGDHVAITGVFMPLLRHGFRAMMQGLLSDTFLEAHRIVQMNKTEDDELGADELTESEIKQIAEENFYDKLAISIAPEIYGHEDVKKALLLLLVGGVDCNPNGMKIRGSINICLMGDPGVAKSQLLSYIDRLAARSQYTTGRGSSGVGLTAAVMKDPLTGEMTLEGGALVLADQGFALMSLTRWLILTGLPFTR
;
A
#
# COMPACT_ATOMS: atom_id res chain seq x y z
N MET A 1 -3.45 12.38 -29.54
CA MET A 1 -2.37 11.46 -29.93
C MET A 1 -3.04 10.21 -30.46
N ALA A 2 -2.76 9.84 -31.70
CA ALA A 2 -3.40 8.68 -32.35
C ALA A 2 -3.12 7.44 -31.51
N SER A 3 -4.15 6.73 -31.06
CA SER A 3 -3.98 5.43 -30.41
C SER A 3 -3.36 4.50 -31.46
N LYS A 4 -2.06 4.21 -31.34
CA LYS A 4 -1.42 3.11 -32.06
C LYS A 4 -2.32 1.89 -31.82
N GLN A 5 -2.89 1.31 -32.87
CA GLN A 5 -3.66 0.09 -32.76
C GLN A 5 -2.65 -1.02 -32.46
N ARG A 6 -2.48 -1.32 -31.18
CA ARG A 6 -1.45 -2.24 -30.71
C ARG A 6 -1.92 -3.67 -30.93
N ASP A 7 -0.99 -4.50 -31.38
CA ASP A 7 -1.20 -5.92 -31.59
C ASP A 7 -0.83 -6.68 -30.31
N TYR A 8 -1.85 -7.14 -29.58
CA TYR A 8 -1.66 -7.80 -28.29
C TYR A 8 -0.85 -9.10 -28.38
N ASP A 9 -0.85 -9.77 -29.54
CA ASP A 9 -0.06 -10.98 -29.71
C ASP A 9 1.43 -10.68 -29.78
N GLN A 10 1.80 -9.57 -30.44
CA GLN A 10 3.19 -9.10 -30.49
C GLN A 10 3.67 -8.63 -29.13
N GLU A 11 2.82 -7.89 -28.39
CA GLU A 11 3.14 -7.46 -27.02
C GLU A 11 3.32 -8.66 -26.08
N LYS A 12 2.50 -9.70 -26.22
CA LYS A 12 2.62 -10.93 -25.43
C LYS A 12 3.96 -11.62 -25.66
N GLU A 13 4.40 -11.72 -26.91
CA GLU A 13 5.71 -12.30 -27.25
C GLU A 13 6.87 -11.40 -26.77
N ALA A 14 6.72 -10.07 -26.82
CA ALA A 14 7.69 -9.15 -26.24
C ALA A 14 7.83 -9.32 -24.72
N ILE A 15 6.71 -9.48 -24.00
CA ILE A 15 6.69 -9.75 -22.56
C ILE A 15 7.39 -11.08 -22.23
N LYS A 16 7.15 -12.14 -23.03
CA LYS A 16 7.85 -13.43 -22.84
C LYS A 16 9.36 -13.29 -23.01
N ARG A 17 9.81 -12.56 -24.03
CA ARG A 17 11.23 -12.28 -24.26
C ARG A 17 11.83 -11.50 -23.09
N PHE A 18 11.14 -10.46 -22.63
CA PHE A 18 11.58 -9.69 -21.46
C PHE A 18 11.78 -10.58 -20.23
N LEU A 19 10.79 -11.40 -19.89
CA LEU A 19 10.86 -12.28 -18.70
C LEU A 19 11.98 -13.33 -18.79
N ALA A 20 12.35 -13.76 -20.01
CA ALA A 20 13.39 -14.76 -20.21
C ALA A 20 14.80 -14.17 -20.33
N GLU A 21 14.96 -13.02 -20.98
CA GLU A 21 16.27 -12.48 -21.39
C GLU A 21 16.80 -11.37 -20.44
N PHE A 22 15.93 -10.77 -19.63
CA PHE A 22 16.33 -9.68 -18.74
C PHE A 22 17.32 -10.15 -17.68
N HIS A 23 18.47 -9.47 -17.63
CA HIS A 23 19.54 -9.75 -16.69
C HIS A 23 20.14 -8.46 -16.16
N THR A 24 20.39 -8.43 -14.86
CA THR A 24 21.17 -7.39 -14.22
C THR A 24 22.61 -7.86 -14.10
N VAL A 25 23.57 -6.98 -14.39
CA VAL A 25 25.00 -7.25 -14.16
C VAL A 25 25.32 -6.70 -12.77
N GLY A 26 25.54 -7.58 -11.80
CA GLY A 26 26.00 -7.14 -10.48
C GLY A 26 27.44 -6.65 -10.52
N ASP A 27 27.88 -5.96 -9.47
CA ASP A 27 29.24 -5.40 -9.36
C ASP A 27 30.35 -6.45 -9.53
N ASP A 28 30.05 -7.72 -9.25
CA ASP A 28 30.94 -8.88 -9.43
C ASP A 28 31.02 -9.40 -10.89
N GLY A 29 30.36 -8.74 -11.85
CA GLY A 29 30.34 -9.13 -13.27
C GLY A 29 29.52 -10.39 -13.59
N ARG A 30 28.85 -11.00 -12.59
CA ARG A 30 27.93 -12.13 -12.80
C ARG A 30 26.58 -11.61 -13.27
N LYS A 31 26.06 -12.23 -14.34
CA LYS A 31 24.70 -11.98 -14.83
C LYS A 31 23.69 -12.66 -13.93
N SER A 32 22.82 -11.89 -13.28
CA SER A 32 21.70 -12.41 -12.50
C SER A 32 20.39 -12.23 -13.28
N PHE A 33 19.65 -13.32 -13.46
CA PHE A 33 18.35 -13.32 -14.13
C PHE A 33 17.24 -13.23 -13.07
N LYS A 34 16.96 -12.01 -12.60
CA LYS A 34 16.00 -11.72 -11.53
C LYS A 34 14.63 -12.38 -11.76
N TYR A 35 14.05 -12.19 -12.94
CA TYR A 35 12.71 -12.71 -13.27
C TYR A 35 12.71 -14.22 -13.53
N ALA A 36 13.76 -14.77 -14.13
CA ALA A 36 13.87 -16.22 -14.31
C ALA A 36 13.94 -16.95 -12.95
N THR A 37 14.69 -16.40 -11.98
CA THR A 37 14.71 -16.95 -10.62
C THR A 37 13.34 -16.89 -9.97
N GLN A 38 12.61 -15.77 -10.08
CA GLN A 38 11.23 -15.67 -9.59
C GLN A 38 10.29 -16.67 -10.30
N LEU A 39 10.42 -16.86 -11.61
CA LEU A 39 9.62 -17.86 -12.35
C LEU A 39 9.91 -19.30 -11.90
N VAL A 40 11.15 -19.63 -11.57
CA VAL A 40 11.52 -20.93 -10.99
C VAL A 40 10.89 -21.10 -9.59
N GLU A 41 10.95 -20.08 -8.75
CA GLU A 41 10.31 -20.09 -7.42
C GLU A 41 8.78 -20.21 -7.50
N LEU A 42 8.16 -19.54 -8.47
CA LEU A 42 6.72 -19.66 -8.77
C LEU A 42 6.37 -21.06 -9.29
N ALA A 43 7.18 -21.62 -10.20
CA ALA A 43 6.99 -22.97 -10.73
C ALA A 43 7.12 -24.04 -9.61
N HIS A 44 7.98 -23.80 -8.61
CA HIS A 44 8.13 -24.64 -7.43
C HIS A 44 7.09 -24.41 -6.33
N ARG A 45 6.17 -23.44 -6.50
CA ARG A 45 5.17 -23.04 -5.49
C ARG A 45 5.80 -22.53 -4.18
N GLU A 46 7.00 -21.97 -4.25
CA GLU A 46 7.69 -21.32 -3.13
C GLU A 46 7.26 -19.85 -3.00
N GLN A 47 7.11 -19.18 -4.13
CA GLN A 47 6.60 -17.82 -4.25
C GLN A 47 5.16 -17.84 -4.76
N VAL A 48 4.34 -16.86 -4.35
CA VAL A 48 2.94 -16.69 -4.79
C VAL A 48 2.76 -15.36 -5.53
N SER A 49 3.38 -14.28 -5.08
CA SER A 49 3.39 -13.01 -5.82
C SER A 49 4.62 -12.81 -6.69
N LEU A 50 4.44 -12.54 -7.99
CA LEU A 50 5.47 -12.03 -8.91
C LEU A 50 5.45 -10.49 -8.88
N THR A 51 6.56 -9.84 -8.54
CA THR A 51 6.64 -8.37 -8.58
C THR A 51 7.53 -7.93 -9.73
N ILE A 52 6.93 -7.25 -10.71
CA ILE A 52 7.63 -6.70 -11.88
C ILE A 52 7.92 -5.23 -11.66
N GLU A 53 9.17 -4.83 -11.83
CA GLU A 53 9.58 -3.43 -11.71
C GLU A 53 9.47 -2.76 -13.08
N ILE A 54 8.78 -1.63 -13.14
CA ILE A 54 8.58 -0.91 -14.41
C ILE A 54 9.88 -0.27 -14.90
N GLU A 55 10.83 0.00 -14.01
CA GLU A 55 12.19 0.44 -14.38
C GLU A 55 12.90 -0.60 -15.23
N ASP A 56 12.93 -1.86 -14.78
CA ASP A 56 13.49 -2.98 -15.53
C ASP A 56 12.81 -3.13 -16.91
N VAL A 57 11.49 -2.96 -16.96
CA VAL A 57 10.74 -2.99 -18.23
C VAL A 57 11.15 -1.82 -19.13
N ALA A 58 11.32 -0.62 -18.58
CA ALA A 58 11.69 0.57 -19.34
C ALA A 58 13.12 0.50 -19.89
N GLU A 59 14.03 -0.19 -19.19
CA GLU A 59 15.39 -0.47 -19.69
C GLU A 59 15.40 -1.40 -20.90
N PHE A 60 14.49 -2.38 -20.93
CA PHE A 60 14.37 -3.32 -22.05
C PHE A 60 13.60 -2.71 -23.23
N ASP A 61 12.41 -2.17 -22.96
CA ASP A 61 11.55 -1.52 -23.95
C ASP A 61 10.75 -0.37 -23.30
N PRO A 62 11.09 0.91 -23.59
CA PRO A 62 10.38 2.06 -23.04
C PRO A 62 8.94 2.17 -23.54
N ASP A 63 8.65 1.75 -24.79
CA ASP A 63 7.28 1.80 -25.34
C ASP A 63 6.36 0.83 -24.59
N MET A 64 6.90 -0.33 -24.19
CA MET A 64 6.20 -1.33 -23.38
C MET A 64 5.97 -0.85 -21.94
N ALA A 65 6.95 -0.18 -21.33
CA ALA A 65 6.80 0.38 -19.99
C ALA A 65 5.68 1.43 -19.92
N GLU A 66 5.62 2.34 -20.89
CA GLU A 66 4.54 3.31 -21.01
C GLU A 66 3.20 2.61 -21.26
N ALA A 67 3.17 1.57 -22.09
CA ALA A 67 1.97 0.79 -22.35
C ALA A 67 1.37 0.21 -21.06
N ILE A 68 2.20 -0.48 -20.27
CA ILE A 68 1.79 -1.11 -19.01
C ILE A 68 1.33 -0.05 -18.00
N ALA A 69 2.00 1.10 -17.96
CA ALA A 69 1.63 2.21 -17.08
C ALA A 69 0.28 2.85 -17.46
N GLU A 70 -0.12 2.81 -18.73
CA GLU A 70 -1.34 3.44 -19.22
C GLU A 70 -2.55 2.52 -19.32
N GLN A 71 -2.34 1.21 -19.54
CA GLN A 71 -3.42 0.30 -19.91
C GLN A 71 -3.46 -0.97 -19.05
N GLN A 72 -4.51 -1.05 -18.22
CA GLN A 72 -4.77 -2.21 -17.36
C GLN A 72 -4.91 -3.54 -18.11
N THR A 73 -5.37 -3.55 -19.37
CA THR A 73 -5.55 -4.82 -20.11
C THR A 73 -4.23 -5.58 -20.29
N LEU A 74 -3.09 -4.88 -20.25
CA LEU A 74 -1.77 -5.50 -20.31
C LEU A 74 -1.44 -6.28 -19.04
N LEU A 75 -2.04 -5.96 -17.89
CA LEU A 75 -1.88 -6.76 -16.67
C LEU A 75 -2.41 -8.19 -16.89
N ASN A 76 -3.58 -8.30 -17.53
CA ASN A 76 -4.16 -9.59 -17.88
C ASN A 76 -3.26 -10.33 -18.89
N LEU A 77 -2.70 -9.61 -19.87
CA LEU A 77 -1.79 -10.19 -20.86
C LEU A 77 -0.50 -10.72 -20.22
N VAL A 78 0.10 -9.98 -19.29
CA VAL A 78 1.28 -10.42 -18.53
C VAL A 78 0.95 -11.68 -17.73
N SER A 79 -0.22 -11.72 -17.09
CA SER A 79 -0.66 -12.90 -16.35
C SER A 79 -0.84 -14.12 -17.26
N GLU A 80 -1.28 -13.93 -18.51
CA GLU A 80 -1.36 -15.00 -19.51
C GLU A 80 0.00 -15.45 -20.02
N ALA A 81 0.90 -14.51 -20.30
CA ALA A 81 2.26 -14.80 -20.75
C ALA A 81 3.01 -15.64 -19.70
N VAL A 82 2.94 -15.27 -18.43
CA VAL A 82 3.55 -16.05 -17.33
C VAL A 82 2.98 -17.47 -17.29
N TYR A 83 1.66 -17.64 -17.46
CA TYR A 83 1.00 -18.95 -17.39
C TYR A 83 1.53 -19.91 -18.46
N GLU A 84 1.79 -19.40 -19.67
CA GLU A 84 2.34 -20.19 -20.78
C GLU A 84 3.81 -20.57 -20.58
N MET A 85 4.58 -19.73 -19.89
CA MET A 85 6.02 -19.96 -19.65
C MET A 85 6.29 -20.89 -18.46
N LEU A 86 5.40 -20.93 -17.46
CA LEU A 86 5.62 -21.70 -16.22
C LEU A 86 5.99 -23.20 -16.41
N PRO A 87 5.42 -23.95 -17.37
CA PRO A 87 5.79 -25.35 -17.58
C PRO A 87 7.28 -25.55 -17.88
N ASP A 88 7.91 -24.61 -18.59
CA ASP A 88 9.30 -24.73 -19.04
C ASP A 88 10.30 -24.55 -17.88
N TYR A 89 9.90 -23.82 -16.83
CA TYR A 89 10.72 -23.56 -15.65
C TYR A 89 10.54 -24.59 -14.52
N LYS A 90 9.69 -25.61 -14.72
CA LYS A 90 9.46 -26.66 -13.73
C LYS A 90 10.61 -27.67 -13.72
N GLN A 91 11.60 -27.45 -12.85
CA GLN A 91 12.81 -28.30 -12.77
C GLN A 91 12.62 -29.53 -11.89
N ARG A 92 11.74 -29.46 -10.87
CA ARG A 92 11.41 -30.57 -9.96
C ARG A 92 9.91 -30.75 -9.81
N GLU A 93 9.50 -31.95 -9.38
CA GLU A 93 8.11 -32.21 -9.03
C GLU A 93 7.70 -31.39 -7.80
N THR A 94 6.56 -30.73 -7.92
CA THR A 94 5.98 -29.88 -6.89
C THR A 94 5.24 -30.74 -5.88
N VAL A 95 5.57 -30.61 -4.59
CA VAL A 95 4.77 -31.19 -3.52
C VAL A 95 3.54 -30.31 -3.30
N ALA A 96 2.35 -30.90 -3.25
CA ALA A 96 1.12 -30.18 -2.92
C ALA A 96 1.22 -29.62 -1.49
N ARG A 97 1.15 -28.29 -1.34
CA ARG A 97 1.21 -27.61 -0.03
C ARG A 97 -0.18 -27.38 0.56
N ASP A 98 -1.18 -27.23 -0.30
CA ASP A 98 -2.52 -26.77 0.05
C ASP A 98 -3.60 -27.69 -0.56
N ALA A 99 -4.79 -27.73 0.05
CA ALA A 99 -5.92 -28.52 -0.44
C ALA A 99 -6.31 -28.13 -1.87
N LEU A 100 -6.24 -26.83 -2.20
CA LEU A 100 -6.50 -26.34 -3.56
C LEU A 100 -5.50 -26.91 -4.59
N ASP A 101 -4.25 -27.20 -4.22
CA ASP A 101 -3.26 -27.83 -5.13
C ASP A 101 -3.72 -29.23 -5.50
N VAL A 102 -4.12 -29.98 -4.48
CA VAL A 102 -4.63 -31.35 -4.65
C VAL A 102 -5.87 -31.36 -5.53
N TYR A 103 -6.77 -30.40 -5.36
CA TYR A 103 -7.94 -30.26 -6.24
C TYR A 103 -7.56 -29.93 -7.68
N ILE A 104 -6.58 -29.05 -7.90
CA ILE A 104 -6.11 -28.70 -9.25
C ILE A 104 -5.42 -29.91 -9.91
N GLU A 105 -4.56 -30.62 -9.19
CA GLU A 105 -3.90 -31.83 -9.68
C GLU A 105 -4.90 -32.93 -10.01
N HIS A 106 -5.90 -33.15 -9.15
CA HIS A 106 -6.98 -34.09 -9.41
C HIS A 106 -7.77 -33.70 -10.67
N ARG A 107 -8.07 -32.40 -10.86
CA ARG A 107 -8.75 -31.88 -12.06
C ARG A 107 -7.92 -32.07 -13.34
N LEU A 108 -6.62 -31.79 -13.29
CA LEU A 108 -5.69 -32.01 -14.40
C LEU A 108 -5.53 -33.50 -14.74
N MET A 109 -5.46 -34.38 -13.73
CA MET A 109 -5.43 -35.83 -13.94
C MET A 109 -6.73 -36.36 -14.56
N MET A 110 -7.88 -35.89 -14.09
CA MET A 110 -9.18 -36.22 -14.69
C MET A 110 -9.26 -35.70 -16.13
N GLU A 111 -8.74 -34.50 -16.40
CA GLU A 111 -8.66 -33.95 -17.75
C GLU A 111 -7.85 -34.83 -18.70
N GLN A 112 -6.67 -35.29 -18.27
CA GLN A 112 -5.82 -36.18 -19.06
C GLN A 112 -6.46 -37.54 -19.31
N ARG A 113 -7.17 -38.12 -18.32
CA ARG A 113 -7.87 -39.41 -18.46
C ARG A 113 -9.07 -39.35 -19.40
N THR A 114 -9.82 -38.26 -19.35
CA THR A 114 -11.00 -38.05 -20.21
C THR A 114 -10.60 -37.60 -21.63
N ARG A 115 -9.31 -37.30 -21.88
CA ARG A 115 -8.80 -36.90 -23.19
C ARG A 115 -8.71 -38.11 -24.13
N GLN A 116 -9.79 -38.45 -24.82
CA GLN A 116 -9.73 -39.36 -25.96
C GLN A 116 -9.15 -38.62 -27.18
N PRO A 117 -8.28 -39.27 -27.99
CA PRO A 117 -7.72 -38.67 -29.19
C PRO A 117 -8.82 -38.49 -30.26
N GLY A 118 -9.41 -37.30 -30.32
CA GLY A 118 -10.40 -36.92 -31.35
C GLY A 118 -11.63 -36.16 -30.82
N ASP A 119 -11.81 -36.04 -29.51
CA ASP A 119 -13.03 -35.44 -28.94
C ASP A 119 -12.93 -33.90 -28.92
N VAL A 120 -13.75 -33.23 -29.75
CA VAL A 120 -13.86 -31.77 -29.78
C VAL A 120 -14.71 -31.35 -28.59
N ARG A 121 -14.07 -31.05 -27.46
CA ARG A 121 -14.79 -30.51 -26.31
C ARG A 121 -15.43 -29.17 -26.67
N ASP A 122 -16.64 -28.96 -26.14
CA ASP A 122 -17.21 -27.63 -26.05
C ASP A 122 -16.26 -26.71 -25.26
N ILE A 123 -15.96 -25.54 -25.85
CA ILE A 123 -15.08 -24.50 -25.27
C ILE A 123 -15.49 -24.13 -23.83
N ARG A 124 -16.78 -24.31 -23.49
CA ARG A 124 -17.37 -24.04 -22.17
C ARG A 124 -16.90 -24.97 -21.05
N ASN A 125 -16.38 -26.16 -21.38
CA ASN A 125 -15.92 -27.14 -20.40
C ASN A 125 -14.41 -27.14 -20.21
N ARG A 126 -13.69 -26.20 -20.85
CA ARG A 126 -12.26 -26.00 -20.61
C ARG A 126 -12.06 -25.25 -19.29
N TYR A 127 -11.16 -25.74 -18.45
CA TYR A 127 -10.82 -25.03 -17.22
C TYR A 127 -10.30 -23.63 -17.54
N PRO A 128 -10.87 -22.56 -16.96
CA PRO A 128 -10.35 -21.22 -17.17
C PRO A 128 -8.97 -21.11 -16.51
N PRO A 129 -8.02 -20.39 -17.13
CA PRO A 129 -6.67 -20.24 -16.58
C PRO A 129 -6.69 -19.60 -15.19
N GLU A 130 -7.66 -18.73 -14.91
CA GLU A 130 -7.88 -18.13 -13.59
C GLU A 130 -8.10 -19.15 -12.45
N LEU A 131 -8.67 -20.31 -12.76
CA LEU A 131 -8.88 -21.38 -11.78
C LEU A 131 -7.57 -22.10 -11.42
N ILE A 132 -6.67 -22.23 -12.39
CA ILE A 132 -5.39 -22.94 -12.26
C ILE A 132 -4.27 -21.99 -11.80
N ARG A 133 -4.39 -20.69 -12.05
CA ARG A 133 -3.44 -19.66 -11.64
C ARG A 133 -3.29 -19.62 -10.12
N ARG A 134 -2.10 -19.97 -9.63
CA ARG A 134 -1.71 -19.90 -8.22
C ARG A 134 -0.81 -18.72 -7.87
N TYR A 135 -0.54 -17.86 -8.84
CA TYR A 135 0.27 -16.68 -8.63
C TYR A 135 -0.52 -15.41 -8.93
N GLU A 136 -0.04 -14.33 -8.35
CA GLU A 136 -0.52 -12.97 -8.56
C GLU A 136 0.63 -12.14 -9.13
N VAL A 137 0.31 -11.18 -9.99
CA VAL A 137 1.31 -10.29 -10.60
C VAL A 137 1.09 -8.89 -10.07
N TYR A 138 2.12 -8.31 -9.48
CA TYR A 138 2.15 -6.95 -8.98
C TYR A 138 3.17 -6.12 -9.74
N PHE A 139 2.90 -4.83 -9.85
CA PHE A 139 3.79 -3.87 -10.49
C PHE A 139 4.35 -2.91 -9.46
N LYS A 140 5.65 -2.69 -9.53
CA LYS A 140 6.33 -1.63 -8.80
C LYS A 140 6.50 -0.45 -9.75
N ALA A 141 5.94 0.69 -9.35
CA ALA A 141 6.15 1.96 -10.03
C ALA A 141 7.66 2.31 -10.05
N PRO A 142 8.12 3.06 -11.06
CA PRO A 142 9.48 3.57 -11.08
C PRO A 142 9.79 4.41 -9.84
N SER A 143 10.98 4.24 -9.29
CA SER A 143 11.54 5.01 -8.19
C SER A 143 11.59 6.51 -8.54
N ALA A 144 11.82 6.85 -9.82
CA ALA A 144 11.78 8.22 -10.31
C ALA A 144 10.35 8.84 -10.35
N GLN A 145 9.29 8.03 -10.27
CA GLN A 145 7.92 8.52 -10.36
C GLN A 145 7.54 9.29 -9.08
N LYS A 146 7.23 10.58 -9.25
CA LYS A 146 6.81 11.42 -8.12
C LYS A 146 5.42 10.99 -7.61
N PRO A 147 5.23 10.95 -6.28
CA PRO A 147 3.94 10.64 -5.68
C PRO A 147 2.92 11.73 -6.02
N VAL A 148 1.73 11.32 -6.45
CA VAL A 148 0.60 12.20 -6.74
C VAL A 148 -0.26 12.33 -5.49
N ALA A 149 -0.56 13.57 -5.10
CA ALA A 149 -1.53 13.83 -4.04
C ALA A 149 -2.93 13.32 -4.46
N ILE A 150 -3.70 12.73 -3.54
CA ILE A 150 -5.06 12.21 -3.82
C ILE A 150 -5.94 13.26 -4.53
N ARG A 151 -5.79 14.54 -4.18
CA ARG A 151 -6.50 15.68 -4.78
C ARG A 151 -6.27 15.82 -6.28
N ASN A 152 -5.05 15.52 -6.70
CA ASN A 152 -4.58 15.71 -8.07
C ASN A 152 -4.89 14.51 -8.95
N VAL A 153 -5.42 13.42 -8.38
CA VAL A 153 -5.93 12.27 -9.14
C VAL A 153 -7.23 12.70 -9.86
N LYS A 154 -7.05 13.12 -11.10
CA LYS A 154 -8.13 13.55 -12.02
C LYS A 154 -8.49 12.43 -13.00
N ALA A 155 -9.54 12.64 -13.80
CA ALA A 155 -10.00 11.72 -14.83
C ALA A 155 -8.91 11.24 -15.81
N SER A 156 -7.84 12.01 -16.02
CA SER A 156 -6.69 11.62 -16.85
C SER A 156 -5.92 10.40 -16.34
N HIS A 157 -6.11 10.03 -15.07
CA HIS A 157 -5.40 8.92 -14.42
C HIS A 157 -6.24 7.63 -14.40
N ILE A 158 -7.45 7.65 -14.94
CA ILE A 158 -8.28 6.45 -15.01
C ILE A 158 -7.60 5.42 -15.91
N GLY A 159 -7.44 4.20 -15.39
CA GLY A 159 -6.78 3.07 -16.06
C GLY A 159 -5.25 3.10 -15.97
N LYS A 160 -4.66 4.17 -15.40
CA LYS A 160 -3.20 4.32 -15.29
C LYS A 160 -2.68 3.87 -13.93
N LEU A 161 -1.41 3.43 -13.90
CA LEU A 161 -0.68 3.16 -12.68
C LEU A 161 -0.22 4.47 -12.02
N VAL A 162 -0.68 4.72 -10.80
CA VAL A 162 -0.40 5.94 -10.04
C VAL A 162 0.20 5.56 -8.70
N LEU A 163 1.23 6.31 -8.30
CA LEU A 163 1.76 6.30 -6.95
C LEU A 163 1.05 7.37 -6.12
N VAL A 164 0.32 6.97 -5.09
CA VAL A 164 -0.41 7.88 -4.20
C VAL A 164 0.15 7.78 -2.79
N ARG A 165 0.38 8.92 -2.14
CA ARG A 165 0.77 8.99 -0.72
C ARG A 165 -0.40 9.48 0.12
N GLY A 166 -0.56 8.90 1.30
CA GLY A 166 -1.57 9.32 2.25
C GLY A 166 -1.51 8.56 3.57
N ILE A 167 -2.42 8.90 4.47
CA ILE A 167 -2.53 8.30 5.81
C ILE A 167 -3.70 7.33 5.80
N VAL A 168 -3.48 6.11 6.27
CA VAL A 168 -4.56 5.12 6.39
C VAL A 168 -5.47 5.52 7.53
N THR A 169 -6.74 5.80 7.26
CA THR A 169 -7.72 6.18 8.30
C THR A 169 -8.53 4.99 8.77
N ARG A 170 -8.82 4.05 7.86
CA ARG A 170 -9.67 2.90 8.15
C ARG A 170 -9.21 1.68 7.37
N CYS A 171 -8.99 0.59 8.09
CA CYS A 171 -8.77 -0.74 7.53
C CYS A 171 -9.95 -1.63 7.89
N THR A 172 -10.50 -2.34 6.91
CA THR A 172 -11.42 -3.45 7.17
C THR A 172 -10.65 -4.74 7.45
N GLU A 173 -11.30 -5.73 8.05
CA GLU A 173 -10.73 -7.07 8.17
C GLU A 173 -10.64 -7.76 6.80
N VAL A 174 -9.76 -8.76 6.69
CA VAL A 174 -9.60 -9.53 5.46
C VAL A 174 -10.80 -10.43 5.22
N LYS A 175 -11.43 -10.25 4.07
CA LYS A 175 -12.61 -10.97 3.62
C LYS A 175 -12.23 -11.87 2.44
N PRO A 176 -12.78 -13.09 2.32
CA PRO A 176 -12.56 -13.91 1.14
C PRO A 176 -13.42 -13.39 -0.03
N MET A 177 -12.77 -12.85 -1.06
CA MET A 177 -13.40 -12.51 -2.34
C MET A 177 -13.31 -13.69 -3.31
N MET A 178 -14.43 -14.08 -3.85
CA MET A 178 -14.53 -15.23 -4.73
C MET A 178 -14.24 -14.84 -6.19
N GLN A 179 -13.37 -15.61 -6.86
CA GLN A 179 -12.97 -15.38 -8.25
C GLN A 179 -13.75 -16.28 -9.23
N VAL A 180 -13.59 -17.60 -9.11
CA VAL A 180 -14.20 -18.59 -10.02
C VAL A 180 -15.19 -19.46 -9.27
N ALA A 181 -16.30 -19.80 -9.95
CA ALA A 181 -17.26 -20.79 -9.52
C ALA A 181 -17.13 -22.11 -10.27
N THR A 182 -17.21 -23.24 -9.57
CA THR A 182 -17.39 -24.56 -10.18
C THR A 182 -18.68 -25.19 -9.65
N TYR A 183 -19.67 -25.36 -10.52
CA TYR A 183 -20.88 -26.12 -10.19
C TYR A 183 -20.78 -27.52 -10.78
N THR A 184 -20.91 -28.53 -9.94
CA THR A 184 -21.02 -29.93 -10.35
C THR A 184 -22.50 -30.31 -10.42
N CYS A 185 -22.94 -30.88 -11.54
CA CYS A 185 -24.27 -31.49 -11.62
C CYS A 185 -24.25 -32.88 -10.97
N ASP A 186 -25.07 -33.12 -9.95
CA ASP A 186 -25.10 -34.41 -9.23
C ASP A 186 -25.60 -35.58 -10.11
N GLN A 187 -26.33 -35.31 -11.20
CA GLN A 187 -26.88 -36.35 -12.07
C GLN A 187 -25.92 -36.77 -13.20
N CYS A 188 -25.21 -35.81 -13.80
CA CYS A 188 -24.34 -36.06 -14.96
C CYS A 188 -22.85 -35.83 -14.69
N GLY A 189 -22.48 -35.34 -13.51
CA GLY A 189 -21.09 -35.05 -13.14
C GLY A 189 -20.44 -33.91 -13.94
N ALA A 190 -21.21 -33.19 -14.78
CA ALA A 190 -20.67 -32.08 -15.57
C ALA A 190 -20.32 -30.90 -14.66
N GLU A 191 -19.08 -30.44 -14.76
CA GLU A 191 -18.60 -29.21 -14.13
C GLU A 191 -18.88 -28.02 -15.05
N THR A 192 -19.61 -27.02 -14.56
CA THR A 192 -19.79 -25.75 -15.25
C THR A 192 -19.03 -24.65 -14.52
N TYR A 193 -18.22 -23.91 -15.28
CA TYR A 193 -17.40 -22.83 -14.76
C TYR A 193 -18.12 -21.52 -15.01
N GLN A 194 -18.63 -20.90 -13.95
CA GLN A 194 -19.12 -19.54 -14.02
C GLN A 194 -18.07 -18.62 -13.40
N PRO A 195 -17.55 -17.61 -14.12
CA PRO A 195 -16.84 -16.52 -13.45
C PRO A 195 -17.87 -15.84 -12.54
N THR A 196 -17.68 -15.99 -11.22
CA THR A 196 -18.55 -15.66 -10.08
C THR A 196 -19.69 -16.64 -9.69
N ARG A 197 -19.63 -16.99 -8.38
CA ARG A 197 -20.46 -17.90 -7.51
C ARG A 197 -19.96 -19.34 -7.21
N GLY A 198 -18.67 -19.49 -6.82
CA GLY A 198 -18.18 -20.47 -5.81
C GLY A 198 -17.12 -21.52 -6.24
N SER A 199 -15.82 -21.35 -5.90
CA SER A 199 -14.78 -22.41 -5.73
C SER A 199 -13.34 -21.91 -5.47
N LYS A 200 -12.96 -20.67 -5.85
CA LYS A 200 -11.65 -20.07 -5.52
C LYS A 200 -11.81 -18.75 -4.81
N PHE A 201 -11.16 -18.58 -3.66
CA PHE A 201 -11.20 -17.37 -2.85
C PHE A 201 -9.83 -16.69 -2.83
N ILE A 202 -9.83 -15.37 -2.94
CA ILE A 202 -8.68 -14.48 -2.81
C ILE A 202 -8.93 -13.60 -1.58
N LYS A 203 -7.87 -13.25 -0.85
CA LYS A 203 -7.96 -12.29 0.25
C LYS A 203 -8.34 -10.93 -0.30
N PHE A 204 -9.34 -10.29 0.28
CA PHE A 204 -9.80 -8.96 -0.10
C PHE A 204 -9.86 -8.08 1.13
N GLN A 205 -9.34 -6.86 0.99
CA GLN A 205 -9.37 -5.87 2.04
C GLN A 205 -9.67 -4.51 1.45
N GLU A 206 -10.60 -3.78 2.06
CA GLU A 206 -10.89 -2.39 1.73
C GLU A 206 -10.20 -1.49 2.76
N ILE A 207 -9.46 -0.50 2.25
CA ILE A 207 -8.70 0.47 3.03
C ILE A 207 -9.10 1.86 2.58
N LYS A 208 -9.31 2.78 3.53
CA LYS A 208 -9.50 4.20 3.24
C LYS A 208 -8.24 4.97 3.57
N VAL A 209 -7.79 5.76 2.60
CA VAL A 209 -6.59 6.57 2.70
C VAL A 209 -6.98 8.04 2.57
N GLN A 210 -6.49 8.87 3.48
CA GLN A 210 -6.68 10.31 3.48
C GLN A 210 -5.45 11.04 2.96
N GLU A 211 -5.67 12.21 2.36
CA GLU A 211 -4.59 13.13 1.97
C GLU A 211 -3.67 13.45 3.14
N HIS A 212 -2.37 13.56 2.86
CA HIS A 212 -1.42 14.09 3.83
C HIS A 212 -1.76 15.55 4.14
N SER A 213 -1.76 15.92 5.42
CA SER A 213 -2.13 17.28 5.89
C SER A 213 -1.31 18.38 5.19
N ASP A 214 -0.02 18.16 4.95
CA ASP A 214 0.87 19.13 4.29
C ASP A 214 0.45 19.50 2.87
N GLN A 215 -0.25 18.60 2.18
CA GLN A 215 -0.67 18.79 0.79
C GLN A 215 -2.05 19.44 0.68
N VAL A 216 -2.74 19.64 1.82
CA VAL A 216 -4.09 20.21 1.85
C VAL A 216 -4.00 21.74 1.78
N PRO A 217 -4.55 22.38 0.73
CA PRO A 217 -4.59 23.84 0.67
C PRO A 217 -5.47 24.42 1.77
N VAL A 218 -5.08 25.60 2.27
CA VAL A 218 -5.80 26.32 3.32
C VAL A 218 -7.27 26.51 2.95
N GLY A 219 -8.17 26.16 3.88
CA GLY A 219 -9.62 26.29 3.71
C GLY A 219 -10.32 25.10 3.06
N ASN A 220 -9.58 24.08 2.62
CA ASN A 220 -10.17 22.85 2.10
C ASN A 220 -10.12 21.71 3.12
N ILE A 221 -11.13 20.84 3.06
CA ILE A 221 -11.15 19.59 3.83
C ILE A 221 -10.27 18.55 3.11
N PRO A 222 -9.48 17.74 3.83
CA PRO A 222 -8.73 16.65 3.23
C PRO A 222 -9.67 15.62 2.59
N ARG A 223 -9.33 15.12 1.39
CA ARG A 223 -10.12 14.09 0.71
C ARG A 223 -9.66 12.69 1.09
N SER A 224 -10.58 11.74 1.00
CA SER A 224 -10.31 10.32 1.20
C SER A 224 -10.47 9.56 -0.12
N LEU A 225 -9.60 8.59 -0.36
CA LEU A 225 -9.64 7.65 -1.47
C LEU A 225 -9.86 6.23 -0.93
N THR A 226 -10.75 5.47 -1.58
CA THR A 226 -10.94 4.05 -1.30
C THR A 226 -9.93 3.22 -2.08
N VAL A 227 -9.20 2.37 -1.38
CA VAL A 227 -8.21 1.45 -1.94
C VAL A 227 -8.67 0.02 -1.72
N MET A 228 -8.68 -0.77 -2.79
CA MET A 228 -8.99 -2.19 -2.74
C MET A 228 -7.69 -2.98 -2.86
N CYS A 229 -7.39 -3.78 -1.84
CA CYS A 229 -6.21 -4.64 -1.78
C CYS A 229 -6.65 -6.08 -2.00
N ARG A 230 -6.00 -6.76 -2.94
CA ARG A 230 -6.28 -8.16 -3.30
C ARG A 230 -5.04 -9.00 -3.02
N GLY A 231 -5.27 -10.23 -2.56
CA GLY A 231 -4.24 -11.24 -2.46
C GLY A 231 -3.24 -11.03 -1.33
N GLU A 232 -1.95 -11.13 -1.65
CA GLU A 232 -0.88 -11.03 -0.66
C GLU A 232 -0.65 -9.61 -0.12
N GLN A 233 -1.13 -8.57 -0.82
CA GLN A 233 -1.05 -7.17 -0.34
C GLN A 233 -2.00 -6.86 0.83
N THR A 234 -2.73 -7.84 1.35
CA THR A 234 -3.66 -7.66 2.47
C THR A 234 -2.93 -7.72 3.83
N ARG A 235 -3.43 -6.98 4.83
CA ARG A 235 -2.86 -6.82 6.19
C ARG A 235 -1.49 -6.13 6.26
N LEU A 236 -1.06 -5.45 5.20
CA LEU A 236 0.22 -4.72 5.19
C LEU A 236 0.16 -3.36 5.86
N CYS A 237 -1.01 -2.80 6.17
CA CYS A 237 -1.12 -1.48 6.81
C CYS A 237 -2.15 -1.43 7.93
N GLN A 238 -1.91 -0.53 8.88
CA GLN A 238 -2.77 -0.25 10.02
C GLN A 238 -3.29 1.19 9.96
N PRO A 239 -4.45 1.49 10.58
CA PRO A 239 -4.90 2.86 10.74
C PRO A 239 -3.86 3.72 11.45
N GLY A 240 -3.57 4.90 10.91
CA GLY A 240 -2.51 5.81 11.36
C GLY A 240 -1.19 5.68 10.60
N ASP A 241 -1.02 4.63 9.80
CA ASP A 241 0.19 4.45 8.99
C ASP A 241 0.21 5.45 7.81
N HIS A 242 1.32 6.17 7.63
CA HIS A 242 1.59 6.87 6.38
C HIS A 242 2.07 5.83 5.37
N VAL A 243 1.42 5.77 4.22
CA VAL A 243 1.66 4.75 3.20
C VAL A 243 1.81 5.39 1.83
N ALA A 244 2.71 4.80 1.04
CA ALA A 244 2.80 5.01 -0.39
C ALA A 244 2.20 3.79 -1.09
N ILE A 245 1.13 4.00 -1.84
CA ILE A 245 0.40 2.94 -2.53
C ILE A 245 0.58 3.13 -4.03
N THR A 246 1.14 2.12 -4.67
CA THR A 246 1.16 2.00 -6.12
C THR A 246 -0.05 1.18 -6.54
N GLY A 247 -0.87 1.76 -7.42
CA GLY A 247 -2.10 1.10 -7.85
C GLY A 247 -2.69 1.67 -9.13
N VAL A 248 -3.64 0.94 -9.71
CA VAL A 248 -4.37 1.39 -10.90
C VAL A 248 -5.67 2.06 -10.47
N PHE A 249 -5.89 3.29 -10.94
CA PHE A 249 -7.09 4.05 -10.57
C PHE A 249 -8.26 3.70 -11.49
N MET A 250 -9.38 3.24 -10.92
CA MET A 250 -10.51 2.73 -11.70
C MET A 250 -11.87 3.22 -11.19
N PRO A 251 -12.87 3.33 -12.08
CA PRO A 251 -14.26 3.51 -11.69
C PRO A 251 -14.88 2.17 -11.27
N LEU A 252 -15.64 2.19 -10.17
CA LEU A 252 -16.53 1.12 -9.75
C LEU A 252 -17.93 1.37 -10.33
N LEU A 253 -18.38 0.46 -11.19
CA LEU A 253 -19.76 0.45 -11.67
C LEU A 253 -20.66 -0.29 -10.68
N ARG A 254 -21.46 0.46 -9.93
CA ARG A 254 -22.52 -0.14 -9.10
C ARG A 254 -23.68 -0.56 -9.99
N HIS A 255 -24.26 -1.72 -9.72
CA HIS A 255 -25.44 -2.23 -10.40
C HIS A 255 -26.71 -2.03 -9.54
N GLY A 256 -27.89 -2.02 -10.18
CA GLY A 256 -29.20 -1.94 -9.50
C GLY A 256 -29.73 -0.53 -9.25
N PHE A 257 -30.62 -0.36 -8.27
CA PHE A 257 -31.28 0.92 -7.95
C PHE A 257 -30.30 2.07 -7.66
N ARG A 258 -29.13 1.77 -7.08
CA ARG A 258 -28.06 2.78 -6.87
C ARG A 258 -27.49 3.30 -8.19
N ALA A 259 -27.40 2.48 -9.23
CA ALA A 259 -26.98 2.91 -10.57
C ALA A 259 -27.99 3.88 -11.18
N MET A 260 -29.29 3.63 -10.97
CA MET A 260 -30.36 4.48 -11.48
C MET A 260 -30.39 5.87 -10.78
N MET A 261 -30.07 5.93 -9.48
CA MET A 261 -29.97 7.20 -8.74
C MET A 261 -28.70 7.99 -9.07
N GLN A 262 -27.57 7.33 -9.27
CA GLN A 262 -26.28 7.99 -9.51
C GLN A 262 -26.05 8.34 -11.00
N GLY A 263 -26.87 7.85 -11.93
CA GLY A 263 -26.77 8.16 -13.35
C GLY A 263 -25.41 7.74 -13.92
N LEU A 264 -24.64 8.69 -14.45
CA LEU A 264 -23.29 8.49 -14.99
C LEU A 264 -22.16 8.72 -13.96
N LEU A 265 -22.51 9.08 -12.71
CA LEU A 265 -21.53 9.26 -11.65
C LEU A 265 -21.03 7.88 -11.18
N SER A 266 -19.80 7.56 -11.54
CA SER A 266 -19.11 6.37 -11.04
C SER A 266 -18.35 6.72 -9.77
N ASP A 267 -18.49 5.87 -8.74
CA ASP A 267 -17.57 5.89 -7.61
C ASP A 267 -16.20 5.44 -8.12
N THR A 268 -15.11 5.96 -7.57
CA THR A 268 -13.76 5.56 -7.97
C THR A 268 -13.05 4.84 -6.83
N PHE A 269 -12.15 3.93 -7.18
CA PHE A 269 -11.28 3.23 -6.25
C PHE A 269 -9.90 3.01 -6.87
N LEU A 270 -8.90 2.82 -6.03
CA LEU A 270 -7.55 2.43 -6.44
C LEU A 270 -7.38 0.93 -6.19
N GLU A 271 -7.03 0.16 -7.22
CA GLU A 271 -6.60 -1.23 -7.05
C GLU A 271 -5.12 -1.25 -6.69
N ALA A 272 -4.77 -1.67 -5.48
CA ALA A 272 -3.40 -1.65 -4.99
C ALA A 272 -2.59 -2.84 -5.54
N HIS A 273 -1.43 -2.53 -6.12
CA HIS A 273 -0.42 -3.52 -6.50
C HIS A 273 0.70 -3.62 -5.46
N ARG A 274 1.14 -2.50 -4.89
CA ARG A 274 2.17 -2.48 -3.86
C ARG A 274 1.88 -1.41 -2.82
N ILE A 275 1.97 -1.80 -1.55
CA ILE A 275 1.84 -0.90 -0.41
C ILE A 275 3.18 -0.84 0.29
N VAL A 276 3.75 0.36 0.41
CA VAL A 276 4.97 0.62 1.18
C VAL A 276 4.60 1.51 2.36
N GLN A 277 4.91 1.06 3.58
CA GLN A 277 4.72 1.90 4.77
C GLN A 277 5.85 2.94 4.83
N MET A 278 5.52 4.22 4.90
CA MET A 278 6.48 5.32 5.06
C MET A 278 6.77 5.67 6.52
N ASN A 279 5.87 5.33 7.45
CA ASN A 279 6.14 5.47 8.89
C ASN A 279 7.26 4.54 9.37
N LYS A 280 7.41 3.42 8.66
CA LYS A 280 8.40 2.38 8.90
C LYS A 280 9.14 2.08 7.61
N THR A 281 9.31 3.04 6.70
CA THR A 281 10.33 2.78 5.68
C THR A 281 11.57 2.48 6.49
N GLU A 282 12.07 1.26 6.39
CA GLU A 282 13.26 0.94 5.62
C GLU A 282 14.32 2.06 5.49
N ASP A 283 14.11 3.32 5.86
CA ASP A 283 15.16 4.22 6.33
C ASP A 283 15.62 3.84 7.76
N ASP A 284 14.88 3.00 8.51
CA ASP A 284 15.41 2.35 9.73
C ASP A 284 16.16 1.02 9.43
N GLU A 285 15.95 0.38 8.26
CA GLU A 285 16.65 -0.87 7.87
C GLU A 285 17.61 -0.73 6.65
N LEU A 286 17.47 0.32 5.83
CA LEU A 286 18.31 0.76 4.70
C LEU A 286 18.79 2.22 4.84
N GLY A 287 18.39 2.95 5.89
CA GLY A 287 18.90 4.29 6.24
C GLY A 287 19.93 4.25 7.36
N ALA A 288 20.80 3.23 7.33
CA ALA A 288 22.21 3.51 7.48
C ALA A 288 22.75 4.11 6.17
N ASP A 289 22.15 5.22 5.70
CA ASP A 289 22.99 6.24 5.12
C ASP A 289 23.80 6.69 6.34
N GLU A 290 25.00 6.10 6.50
CA GLU A 290 25.96 6.57 7.48
C GLU A 290 25.99 8.08 7.29
N LEU A 291 25.54 8.82 8.32
CA LEU A 291 25.58 10.28 8.36
C LEU A 291 26.82 10.73 7.60
N THR A 292 26.63 11.51 6.53
CA THR A 292 27.77 11.87 5.68
C THR A 292 28.88 12.42 6.57
N GLU A 293 30.15 12.15 6.28
CA GLU A 293 31.25 12.63 7.14
C GLU A 293 31.18 14.16 7.39
N SER A 294 30.55 14.91 6.47
CA SER A 294 30.19 16.31 6.62
C SER A 294 29.18 16.60 7.74
N GLU A 295 28.12 15.79 7.87
CA GLU A 295 27.10 15.94 8.93
C GLU A 295 27.68 15.55 10.29
N ILE A 296 28.51 14.50 10.36
CA ILE A 296 29.19 14.11 11.61
C ILE A 296 30.11 15.23 12.09
N LYS A 297 30.85 15.89 11.18
CA LYS A 297 31.71 17.03 11.52
C LYS A 297 30.90 18.23 12.04
N GLN A 298 29.68 18.45 11.53
CA GLN A 298 28.78 19.51 12.00
C GLN A 298 28.16 19.19 13.36
N ILE A 299 27.80 17.93 13.62
CA ILE A 299 27.26 17.48 14.91
C ILE A 299 28.33 17.53 16.01
N ALA A 300 29.59 17.29 15.66
CA ALA A 300 30.72 17.32 16.58
C ALA A 300 31.12 18.73 17.06
N GLU A 301 30.47 19.80 16.57
CA GLU A 301 30.71 21.15 17.07
C GLU A 301 30.23 21.34 18.52
N GLU A 302 31.04 21.98 19.37
CA GLU A 302 30.82 22.09 20.83
C GLU A 302 29.50 22.81 21.24
N ASN A 303 28.89 23.59 20.35
CA ASN A 303 27.66 24.36 20.62
C ASN A 303 26.43 23.87 19.81
N PHE A 304 26.43 22.63 19.34
CA PHE A 304 25.37 22.10 18.48
C PHE A 304 23.97 22.13 19.14
N TYR A 305 23.89 21.79 20.44
CA TYR A 305 22.62 21.77 21.18
C TYR A 305 21.94 23.14 21.25
N ASP A 306 22.68 24.19 21.57
CA ASP A 306 22.14 25.54 21.66
C ASP A 306 21.80 26.10 20.28
N LYS A 307 22.60 25.78 19.25
CA LYS A 307 22.31 26.13 17.85
C LYS A 307 21.01 25.48 17.38
N LEU A 308 20.79 24.20 17.66
CA LEU A 308 19.53 23.52 17.36
C LEU A 308 18.35 24.13 18.10
N ALA A 309 18.50 24.42 19.40
CA ALA A 309 17.45 25.04 20.19
C ALA A 309 17.03 26.42 19.64
N ILE A 310 17.99 27.26 19.22
CA ILE A 310 17.71 28.57 18.60
C ILE A 310 17.05 28.38 17.22
N SER A 311 17.39 27.30 16.50
CA SER A 311 16.84 26.98 15.19
C SER A 311 15.37 26.55 15.22
N ILE A 312 14.86 26.08 16.37
CA ILE A 312 13.43 25.85 16.57
C ILE A 312 12.71 27.20 16.66
N ALA A 313 11.78 27.43 15.72
CA ALA A 313 10.97 28.65 15.63
C ALA A 313 11.82 29.95 15.76
N PRO A 314 12.69 30.25 14.77
CA PRO A 314 13.59 31.40 14.83
C PRO A 314 12.85 32.75 14.79
N GLU A 315 11.59 32.73 14.37
CA GLU A 315 10.68 33.90 14.37
C GLU A 315 10.41 34.44 15.78
N ILE A 316 10.56 33.61 16.82
CA ILE A 316 10.32 33.99 18.22
C ILE A 316 11.67 34.18 18.90
N TYR A 317 11.94 35.42 19.32
CA TYR A 317 13.12 35.76 20.12
C TYR A 317 12.91 35.38 21.60
N GLY A 318 13.96 34.85 22.24
CA GLY A 318 13.93 34.43 23.64
C GLY A 318 13.34 33.03 23.87
N HIS A 319 12.98 32.73 25.13
CA HIS A 319 12.47 31.43 25.58
C HIS A 319 13.37 30.23 25.23
N GLU A 320 14.69 30.39 25.33
CA GLU A 320 15.67 29.36 24.98
C GLU A 320 15.44 28.05 25.77
N ASP A 321 15.12 28.14 27.06
CA ASP A 321 14.83 26.97 27.90
C ASP A 321 13.60 26.20 27.42
N VAL A 322 12.57 26.91 26.94
CA VAL A 322 11.35 26.28 26.39
C VAL A 322 11.68 25.60 25.08
N LYS A 323 12.46 26.24 24.21
CA LYS A 323 12.88 25.65 22.93
C LYS A 323 13.75 24.41 23.14
N LYS A 324 14.66 24.43 24.12
CA LYS A 324 15.45 23.27 24.55
C LYS A 324 14.56 22.12 25.04
N ALA A 325 13.55 22.42 25.85
CA ALA A 325 12.58 21.40 26.29
C ALA A 325 11.77 20.81 25.13
N LEU A 326 11.38 21.63 24.16
CA LEU A 326 10.68 21.19 22.94
C LEU A 326 11.59 20.37 22.01
N LEU A 327 12.89 20.67 21.96
CA LEU A 327 13.88 19.85 21.24
C LEU A 327 13.99 18.45 21.86
N LEU A 328 14.10 18.38 23.18
CA LEU A 328 14.13 17.08 23.90
C LEU A 328 12.82 16.30 23.70
N LEU A 329 11.69 16.98 23.59
CA LEU A 329 10.42 16.35 23.25
C LEU A 329 10.45 15.74 21.84
N LEU A 330 10.98 16.44 20.84
CA LEU A 330 11.08 15.95 19.45
C LEU A 330 11.97 14.72 19.33
N VAL A 331 13.09 14.70 20.05
CA VAL A 331 14.00 13.54 20.10
C VAL A 331 13.37 12.39 20.91
N GLY A 332 12.60 12.73 21.94
CA GLY A 332 11.99 11.77 22.84
C GLY A 332 13.01 11.13 23.79
N GLY A 333 12.62 9.98 24.35
CA GLY A 333 13.45 9.20 25.25
C GLY A 333 13.33 7.71 24.95
N VAL A 334 14.23 6.91 25.53
CA VAL A 334 14.26 5.46 25.33
C VAL A 334 13.18 4.79 26.19
N ASP A 335 12.34 3.97 25.56
CA ASP A 335 11.42 3.06 26.26
C ASP A 335 12.23 1.94 26.93
N CYS A 336 12.09 1.79 28.24
CA CYS A 336 12.84 0.80 29.02
C CYS A 336 11.91 -0.27 29.61
N ASN A 337 12.30 -1.54 29.50
CA ASN A 337 11.59 -2.70 30.09
C ASN A 337 12.48 -3.46 31.10
N PRO A 338 12.93 -2.83 32.21
CA PRO A 338 13.92 -3.45 33.10
C PRO A 338 13.41 -4.68 33.86
N ASN A 339 12.10 -4.79 34.12
CA ASN A 339 11.52 -5.88 34.94
C ASN A 339 10.11 -6.30 34.46
N GLY A 340 9.86 -6.32 33.15
CA GLY A 340 8.52 -6.62 32.59
C GLY A 340 7.47 -5.50 32.77
N MET A 341 7.80 -4.44 33.51
CA MET A 341 7.06 -3.18 33.53
C MET A 341 7.63 -2.24 32.46
N LYS A 342 6.80 -1.83 31.51
CA LYS A 342 7.17 -0.89 30.45
C LYS A 342 7.16 0.54 30.98
N ILE A 343 8.32 1.18 31.01
CA ILE A 343 8.47 2.60 31.35
C ILE A 343 8.49 3.39 30.05
N ARG A 344 7.53 4.31 29.90
CA ARG A 344 7.44 5.19 28.73
C ARG A 344 8.60 6.19 28.70
N GLY A 345 9.29 6.28 27.57
CA GLY A 345 10.28 7.31 27.25
C GLY A 345 9.67 8.58 26.65
N SER A 346 8.36 8.57 26.34
CA SER A 346 7.64 9.69 25.75
C SER A 346 7.43 10.85 26.75
N ILE A 347 7.94 12.03 26.41
CA ILE A 347 7.81 13.24 27.24
C ILE A 347 6.45 13.91 26.99
N ASN A 348 5.82 14.43 28.04
CA ASN A 348 4.60 15.23 27.93
C ASN A 348 4.87 16.61 28.55
N ILE A 349 4.71 17.68 27.77
CA ILE A 349 5.00 19.05 28.18
C ILE A 349 3.71 19.87 28.15
N CYS A 350 3.47 20.66 29.20
CA CYS A 350 2.38 21.62 29.22
C CYS A 350 2.92 23.06 29.20
N LEU A 351 2.48 23.88 28.24
CA LEU A 351 2.83 25.30 28.17
C LEU A 351 1.71 26.15 28.78
N MET A 352 1.97 26.74 29.95
CA MET A 352 1.07 27.65 30.66
C MET A 352 1.63 29.08 30.63
N GLY A 353 0.76 30.11 30.70
CA GLY A 353 1.16 31.53 30.55
C GLY A 353 0.11 32.39 29.83
N ASP A 354 0.38 33.68 29.71
CA ASP A 354 -0.55 34.68 29.20
C ASP A 354 -0.75 34.63 27.66
N PRO A 355 -1.89 35.13 27.16
CA PRO A 355 -2.08 35.34 25.73
C PRO A 355 -1.10 36.42 25.24
N GLY A 356 -0.08 36.02 24.47
CA GLY A 356 0.96 36.93 23.96
C GLY A 356 2.34 36.29 23.84
N VAL A 357 2.59 35.21 24.58
CA VAL A 357 3.88 34.48 24.57
C VAL A 357 4.05 33.50 23.39
N ALA A 358 3.37 33.76 22.27
CA ALA A 358 3.48 33.01 21.00
C ALA A 358 3.35 31.47 21.07
N LYS A 359 2.71 30.91 22.12
CA LYS A 359 2.63 29.45 22.34
C LYS A 359 2.01 28.67 21.18
N SER A 360 0.94 29.21 20.60
CA SER A 360 0.26 28.56 19.46
C SER A 360 1.16 28.51 18.22
N GLN A 361 2.04 29.51 18.06
CA GLN A 361 3.01 29.55 16.96
C GLN A 361 4.13 28.54 17.19
N LEU A 362 4.61 28.36 18.42
CA LEU A 362 5.55 27.29 18.79
C LEU A 362 4.97 25.90 18.47
N LEU A 363 3.71 25.63 18.83
CA LEU A 363 3.06 24.37 18.47
C LEU A 363 2.91 24.17 16.98
N SER A 364 2.43 25.19 16.26
CA SER A 364 2.24 25.11 14.81
C SER A 364 3.57 24.93 14.08
N TYR A 365 4.68 25.38 14.67
CA TYR A 365 6.01 25.07 14.17
C TYR A 365 6.38 23.61 14.40
N ILE A 366 6.14 23.05 15.60
CA ILE A 366 6.38 21.63 15.90
C ILE A 366 5.52 20.71 15.05
N ASP A 367 4.24 21.06 14.85
CA ASP A 367 3.29 20.34 14.01
C ASP A 367 3.84 20.16 12.59
N ARG A 368 4.48 21.20 12.05
CA ARG A 368 5.10 21.19 10.71
C ARG A 368 6.44 20.46 10.67
N LEU A 369 7.16 20.42 11.79
CA LEU A 369 8.49 19.81 11.85
C LEU A 369 8.41 18.29 12.10
N ALA A 370 7.47 17.85 12.93
CA ALA A 370 7.30 16.44 13.25
C ALA A 370 6.58 15.69 12.13
N ALA A 371 7.15 14.55 11.70
CA ALA A 371 6.60 13.72 10.61
C ALA A 371 5.21 13.14 10.92
N ARG A 372 4.92 12.88 12.21
CA ARG A 372 3.65 12.36 12.69
C ARG A 372 3.13 13.27 13.80
N SER A 373 2.30 14.23 13.42
CA SER A 373 1.71 15.22 14.31
C SER A 373 0.21 15.38 14.04
N GLN A 374 -0.56 15.59 15.11
CA GLN A 374 -1.98 15.93 14.98
C GLN A 374 -2.31 17.12 15.86
N TYR A 375 -2.57 18.25 15.20
CA TYR A 375 -3.06 19.45 15.87
C TYR A 375 -4.58 19.40 16.09
N THR A 376 -4.98 19.61 17.35
CA THR A 376 -6.39 19.68 17.74
C THR A 376 -6.64 20.83 18.72
N THR A 377 -7.86 21.36 18.69
CA THR A 377 -8.29 22.39 19.66
C THR A 377 -9.24 21.77 20.68
N GLY A 378 -9.16 22.20 21.93
CA GLY A 378 -10.00 21.65 22.99
C GLY A 378 -11.50 21.97 22.86
N ARG A 379 -11.89 22.93 22.01
CA ARG A 379 -13.29 23.14 21.62
C ARG A 379 -13.72 22.30 20.41
N GLY A 380 -12.78 21.98 19.52
CA GLY A 380 -13.03 21.18 18.31
C GLY A 380 -12.95 19.66 18.55
N SER A 381 -12.55 19.22 19.74
CA SER A 381 -12.31 17.81 20.04
C SER A 381 -13.19 17.35 21.19
N SER A 382 -14.09 16.42 20.92
CA SER A 382 -14.82 15.69 21.95
C SER A 382 -13.98 14.51 22.44
N GLY A 383 -14.33 13.92 23.60
CA GLY A 383 -13.65 12.71 24.08
C GLY A 383 -13.65 11.57 23.05
N VAL A 384 -14.71 11.48 22.23
CA VAL A 384 -14.83 10.53 21.12
C VAL A 384 -13.89 10.89 19.96
N GLY A 385 -13.77 12.18 19.62
CA GLY A 385 -12.86 12.65 18.57
C GLY A 385 -11.38 12.54 18.92
N LEU A 386 -11.04 12.47 20.22
CA LEU A 386 -9.68 12.22 20.68
C LEU A 386 -9.34 10.71 20.73
N THR A 387 -10.30 9.88 21.16
CA THR A 387 -10.07 8.45 21.42
C THR A 387 -10.40 7.59 20.21
N ALA A 388 -11.60 7.02 20.14
CA ALA A 388 -12.06 6.24 19.00
C ALA A 388 -13.58 6.35 18.87
N ALA A 389 -14.07 6.30 17.64
CA ALA A 389 -15.49 6.24 17.31
C ALA A 389 -15.83 4.87 16.73
N VAL A 390 -17.01 4.35 17.06
CA VAL A 390 -17.51 3.12 16.45
C VAL A 390 -18.38 3.49 15.25
N MET A 391 -17.98 3.05 14.06
CA MET A 391 -18.62 3.33 12.78
C MET A 391 -19.04 2.02 12.11
N LYS A 392 -20.27 1.99 11.58
CA LYS A 392 -20.78 0.82 10.86
C LYS A 392 -20.17 0.73 9.45
N ASP A 393 -19.63 -0.42 9.09
CA ASP A 393 -19.10 -0.67 7.75
C ASP A 393 -20.24 -0.64 6.71
N PRO A 394 -20.20 0.21 5.67
CA PRO A 394 -21.24 0.23 4.64
C PRO A 394 -21.37 -1.08 3.87
N LEU A 395 -20.33 -1.93 3.84
CA LEU A 395 -20.35 -3.20 3.10
C LEU A 395 -20.85 -4.38 3.97
N THR A 396 -20.25 -4.61 5.15
CA THR A 396 -20.61 -5.76 6.00
C THR A 396 -21.64 -5.44 7.06
N GLY A 397 -21.84 -4.16 7.39
CA GLY A 397 -22.63 -3.77 8.53
C GLY A 397 -21.97 -4.08 9.88
N GLU A 398 -20.72 -4.53 9.89
CA GLU A 398 -19.95 -4.74 11.10
C GLU A 398 -19.56 -3.40 11.74
N MET A 399 -19.37 -3.41 13.05
CA MET A 399 -18.96 -2.23 13.79
C MET A 399 -17.42 -2.14 13.74
N THR A 400 -16.91 -1.15 13.01
CA THR A 400 -15.47 -0.86 12.90
C THR A 400 -15.09 0.32 13.77
N LEU A 401 -13.89 0.31 14.35
CA LEU A 401 -13.36 1.44 15.12
C LEU A 401 -12.62 2.40 14.18
N GLU A 402 -12.94 3.68 14.29
CA GLU A 402 -12.22 4.78 13.67
C GLU A 402 -11.40 5.50 14.74
N GLY A 403 -10.09 5.61 14.51
CA GLY A 403 -9.18 6.27 15.44
C GLY A 403 -9.42 7.77 15.50
N GLY A 404 -9.50 8.31 16.72
CA GLY A 404 -9.46 9.75 16.96
C GLY A 404 -8.05 10.32 16.83
N ALA A 405 -7.91 11.61 17.11
CA ALA A 405 -6.66 12.34 16.93
C ALA A 405 -5.47 11.73 17.70
N LEU A 406 -5.68 11.16 18.90
CA LEU A 406 -4.62 10.51 19.66
C LEU A 406 -4.20 9.16 19.06
N VAL A 407 -5.15 8.42 18.47
CA VAL A 407 -4.86 7.12 17.85
C VAL A 407 -4.07 7.33 16.55
N LEU A 408 -4.42 8.37 15.79
CA LEU A 408 -3.70 8.72 14.56
C LEU A 408 -2.27 9.20 14.86
N ALA A 409 -2.08 9.92 15.97
CA ALA A 409 -0.79 10.46 16.41
C ALA A 409 0.09 9.47 17.20
N ASP A 410 -0.25 8.18 17.26
CA ASP A 410 0.59 7.16 17.92
C ASP A 410 2.04 7.22 17.42
N GLN A 411 3.04 6.97 18.26
CA GLN A 411 4.48 7.13 17.91
C GLN A 411 4.87 8.54 17.40
N GLY A 412 4.00 9.53 17.53
CA GLY A 412 4.22 10.90 17.13
C GLY A 412 3.81 11.88 18.23
N PHE A 413 3.38 13.07 17.81
CA PHE A 413 2.99 14.16 18.71
C PHE A 413 1.52 14.50 18.55
N ALA A 414 0.75 14.39 19.62
CA ALA A 414 -0.57 15.02 19.69
C ALA A 414 -0.43 16.41 20.31
N LEU A 415 -0.88 17.42 19.57
CA LEU A 415 -0.79 18.83 19.96
C LEU A 415 -2.19 19.32 20.29
N MET A 416 -2.39 19.77 21.52
CA MET A 416 -3.68 20.26 21.99
C MET A 416 -3.60 21.71 22.42
N SER A 417 -4.39 22.56 21.77
CA SER A 417 -4.53 23.97 22.12
C SER A 417 -5.86 24.24 22.85
N LEU A 418 -5.77 24.73 24.10
CA LEU A 418 -6.86 25.32 24.87
C LEU A 418 -6.56 26.81 25.07
N THR A 419 -7.60 27.63 25.22
CA THR A 419 -7.47 29.09 25.38
C THR A 419 -6.57 29.54 26.55
N ARG A 420 -6.27 28.66 27.53
CA ARG A 420 -5.40 28.95 28.68
C ARG A 420 -4.28 27.94 28.90
N TRP A 421 -4.38 26.76 28.30
CA TRP A 421 -3.51 25.61 28.52
C TRP A 421 -3.08 25.03 27.19
N LEU A 422 -1.89 24.48 27.14
CA LEU A 422 -1.40 23.86 25.92
C LEU A 422 -0.72 22.57 26.31
N ILE A 423 -1.08 21.46 25.69
CA ILE A 423 -0.52 20.14 26.03
C ILE A 423 0.12 19.58 24.77
N LEU A 424 1.42 19.28 24.88
CA LEU A 424 2.16 18.42 23.97
C LEU A 424 2.24 17.05 24.62
N THR A 425 1.67 16.04 23.98
CA THR A 425 1.87 14.66 24.42
C THR A 425 2.65 13.89 23.37
N GLY A 426 3.83 13.39 23.74
CA GLY A 426 4.45 12.29 23.05
C GLY A 426 3.67 11.01 23.37
N LEU A 427 3.22 10.29 22.33
CA LEU A 427 2.42 9.09 22.52
C LEU A 427 3.32 7.85 22.60
N PRO A 428 3.16 7.01 23.64
CA PRO A 428 3.96 5.81 23.79
C PRO A 428 3.55 4.75 22.77
N PHE A 429 4.51 3.89 22.40
CA PHE A 429 4.24 2.70 21.59
C PHE A 429 3.23 1.79 22.32
N THR A 430 1.98 1.79 21.84
CA THR A 430 0.94 0.87 22.31
C THR A 430 0.85 -0.31 21.33
N ARG A 431 1.48 -1.42 21.70
CA ARG A 431 1.16 -2.75 21.17
C ARG A 431 0.61 -3.60 22.29
#